data_AF-A0A4P9XND3-F1
#
_entry.id   AF-A0A4P9XND3-F1
#
_cell.length_a   1.000
_cell.length_b   1.000
_cell.length_c   1.000
_cell.angle_alpha   90.00
_cell.angle_beta   90.00
_cell.angle_gamma   90.00
#
_symmetry.space_group_name_H-M   'P 1'
#
loop_
_entity.id
_entity.type
_entity.pdbx_description
1 polymer ?
#
loop_
_entity_poly.entity_id
_entity_poly.type
_entity_poly.pdbx_seq_one_letter_code
_entity_poly.pdbx_strand_id
1 'polypeptide(L)'
;YSVVVRVQMLAELEEIIDYKKCNDQPERQALIRKTWMKRLKGCQRNVEVWQRILNVRSSVVSPTEDMQMWIKFAGLCRKSGRLAVAERTLAELIGNDSLDDALPEATPPQITYASLKLMWASGAREEALGQLRDFNERLTTLVSQAPSDNAQHRQETPDVAGLRHLLSRCYLKQGAWQMALQDEWNEDTISDVLRSYFLATHYDSDSYKAWHSWSLSNFEVIS
;
A
#
# COMPACT_ATOMS: atom_id res chain seq x y z
N TYR A 1 10.94 6.67 27.21
CA TYR A 1 10.59 6.43 25.79
C TYR A 1 11.51 7.14 24.81
N SER A 2 11.76 8.45 24.95
CA SER A 2 12.71 9.21 24.10
C SER A 2 14.13 8.61 24.06
N VAL A 3 14.61 8.07 25.18
CA VAL A 3 15.93 7.42 25.29
C VAL A 3 16.02 6.15 24.44
N VAL A 4 14.99 5.30 24.45
CA VAL A 4 14.95 4.06 23.65
C VAL A 4 14.96 4.37 22.16
N VAL A 5 14.24 5.42 21.73
CA VAL A 5 14.27 5.90 20.34
C VAL A 5 15.66 6.40 19.95
N ARG A 6 16.34 7.13 20.83
CA ARG A 6 17.72 7.59 20.58
C ARG A 6 18.70 6.42 20.44
N VAL A 7 18.61 5.42 21.30
CA VAL A 7 19.45 4.20 21.21
C VAL A 7 19.17 3.46 19.91
N GLN A 8 17.90 3.32 19.52
CA GLN A 8 17.53 2.73 18.23
C GLN A 8 18.14 3.53 17.07
N MET A 9 18.08 4.87 17.09
CA MET A 9 18.68 5.71 16.05
C MET A 9 20.21 5.56 15.97
N LEU A 10 20.90 5.40 17.11
CA LEU A 10 22.35 5.14 17.12
C LEU A 10 22.68 3.77 16.50
N ALA A 11 21.92 2.73 16.85
CA ALA A 11 22.09 1.41 16.26
C ALA A 11 21.82 1.43 14.73
N GLU A 12 20.81 2.18 14.28
CA GLU A 12 20.53 2.33 12.84
C GLU A 12 21.67 3.07 12.11
N LEU A 13 22.32 4.05 12.76
CA LEU A 13 23.48 4.76 12.20
C LEU A 13 24.71 3.86 12.08
N GLU A 14 24.97 3.00 13.07
CA GLU A 14 26.04 2.00 12.99
C GLU A 14 25.79 1.02 11.83
N GLU A 15 24.57 0.51 11.71
CA GLU A 15 24.18 -0.40 10.62
C GLU A 15 24.25 0.27 9.24
N ILE A 16 24.05 1.59 9.15
CA ILE A 16 24.23 2.38 7.92
C ILE A 16 25.70 2.44 7.49
N ILE A 17 26.61 2.60 8.46
CA ILE A 17 28.05 2.57 8.19
C ILE A 17 28.44 1.18 7.67
N ASP A 18 27.93 0.12 8.30
CA ASP A 18 28.16 -1.25 7.86
C ASP A 18 27.56 -1.53 6.47
N TYR A 19 26.37 -1.00 6.18
CA TYR A 19 25.74 -1.12 4.86
C TYR A 19 26.62 -0.49 3.76
N LYS A 20 27.18 0.70 4.02
CA LYS A 20 28.10 1.38 3.08
C LYS A 20 29.41 0.61 2.90
N LYS A 21 29.94 0.02 3.98
CA LYS A 21 31.19 -0.77 3.93
C LYS A 21 31.01 -2.10 3.20
N CYS A 22 29.82 -2.68 3.27
CA CYS A 22 29.50 -3.95 2.61
C CYS A 22 28.91 -3.76 1.21
N ASN A 23 29.32 -2.72 0.47
CA ASN A 23 28.82 -2.46 -0.88
C ASN A 23 29.06 -3.62 -1.85
N ASP A 24 30.12 -4.41 -1.61
CA ASP A 24 30.48 -5.56 -2.42
C ASP A 24 29.69 -6.84 -2.03
N GLN A 25 28.81 -6.77 -1.03
CA GLN A 25 28.05 -7.91 -0.48
C GLN A 25 26.53 -7.66 -0.50
N PRO A 26 25.85 -7.86 -1.65
CA PRO A 26 24.43 -7.53 -1.80
C PRO A 26 23.52 -8.37 -0.88
N GLU A 27 23.89 -9.62 -0.56
CA GLU A 27 23.12 -10.48 0.36
C GLU A 27 23.08 -9.89 1.78
N ARG A 28 24.21 -9.33 2.24
CA ARG A 28 24.32 -8.71 3.56
C ARG A 28 23.52 -7.41 3.63
N GLN A 29 23.57 -6.60 2.56
CA GLN A 29 22.71 -5.43 2.41
C GLN A 29 21.21 -5.80 2.45
N ALA A 30 20.81 -6.89 1.80
CA ALA A 30 19.43 -7.38 1.84
C ALA A 30 19.00 -7.81 3.26
N LEU A 31 19.88 -8.47 4.01
CA LEU A 31 19.62 -8.85 5.41
C LEU A 31 19.43 -7.62 6.32
N ILE A 32 20.27 -6.60 6.13
CA ILE A 32 20.17 -5.32 6.86
C ILE A 32 18.83 -4.65 6.55
N ARG A 33 18.44 -4.53 5.26
CA ARG A 33 17.13 -3.99 4.86
C ARG A 33 15.96 -4.76 5.46
N LYS A 34 16.02 -6.09 5.47
CA LYS A 34 15.00 -6.95 6.11
C LYS A 34 14.89 -6.68 7.61
N THR A 35 16.02 -6.47 8.29
CA THR A 35 16.07 -6.15 9.72
C THR A 35 15.48 -4.77 10.00
N TRP A 36 15.89 -3.76 9.23
CA TRP A 36 15.32 -2.41 9.25
C TRP A 36 13.80 -2.41 9.07
N MET A 37 13.29 -3.23 8.14
CA MET A 37 11.85 -3.41 7.90
C MET A 37 11.14 -4.03 9.10
N LYS A 38 11.72 -5.08 9.70
CA LYS A 38 11.15 -5.77 10.86
C LYS A 38 11.07 -4.83 12.07
N ARG A 39 12.16 -4.10 12.35
CA ARG A 39 12.21 -3.17 13.49
C ARG A 39 11.27 -1.99 13.31
N LEU A 40 11.20 -1.39 12.12
CA LEU A 40 10.30 -0.27 11.86
C LEU A 40 8.82 -0.66 12.04
N LYS A 41 8.42 -1.89 11.64
CA LYS A 41 7.06 -2.41 11.90
C LYS A 41 6.74 -2.53 13.40
N GLY A 42 7.74 -2.83 14.24
CA GLY A 42 7.60 -2.90 15.69
C GLY A 42 7.74 -1.54 16.39
N CYS A 43 8.16 -0.51 15.67
CA CYS A 43 8.28 0.84 16.21
C CYS A 43 6.91 1.46 16.50
N GLN A 44 6.85 2.35 17.48
CA GLN A 44 5.65 3.11 17.79
C GLN A 44 5.16 3.86 16.54
N ARG A 45 3.83 3.94 16.36
CA ARG A 45 3.18 4.64 15.25
C ARG A 45 3.22 6.16 15.43
N ASN A 46 4.43 6.72 15.54
CA ASN A 46 4.68 8.15 15.71
C ASN A 46 5.35 8.69 14.44
N VAL A 47 4.75 9.72 13.84
CA VAL A 47 5.23 10.33 12.58
C VAL A 47 6.65 10.87 12.70
N GLU A 48 6.98 11.57 13.79
CA GLU A 48 8.29 12.19 13.97
C GLU A 48 9.40 11.15 14.13
N VAL A 49 9.11 10.05 14.83
CA VAL A 49 10.04 8.93 14.99
C VAL A 49 10.29 8.25 13.65
N TRP A 50 9.23 7.97 12.90
CA TRP A 50 9.34 7.37 11.57
C TRP A 50 10.11 8.26 10.60
N GLN A 51 9.80 9.56 10.57
CA GLN A 51 10.47 10.52 9.70
C GLN A 51 11.98 10.58 9.98
N ARG A 52 12.38 10.64 11.26
CA ARG A 52 13.81 10.64 11.65
C ARG A 52 14.52 9.37 11.21
N ILE A 53 13.92 8.20 11.43
CA ILE A 53 14.51 6.91 11.04
C ILE A 53 14.64 6.80 9.52
N LEU A 54 13.60 7.22 8.77
CA LEU A 54 13.61 7.14 7.30
C LEU A 54 14.61 8.11 6.67
N ASN A 55 14.75 9.33 7.19
CA ASN A 55 15.77 10.28 6.72
C ASN A 55 17.20 9.78 6.96
N VAL A 56 17.41 9.03 8.05
CA VAL A 56 18.71 8.41 8.32
C VAL A 56 18.98 7.31 7.28
N ARG A 57 17.99 6.46 6.99
CA ARG A 57 18.11 5.41 5.96
C ARG A 57 18.22 5.94 4.52
N SER A 58 17.59 7.08 4.22
CA SER A 58 17.64 7.71 2.88
C SER A 58 19.03 8.20 2.50
N SER A 59 19.97 8.25 3.46
CA SER A 59 21.38 8.58 3.20
C SER A 59 22.15 7.46 2.48
N VAL A 60 21.56 6.27 2.36
CA VAL A 60 22.20 5.07 1.79
C VAL A 60 21.30 4.31 0.83
N VAL A 61 19.99 4.35 1.06
CA VAL A 61 18.99 3.65 0.26
C VAL A 61 18.03 4.68 -0.30
N SER A 62 17.92 4.76 -1.62
CA SER A 62 16.95 5.65 -2.26
C SER A 62 15.51 5.32 -1.79
N PRO A 63 14.61 6.30 -1.65
CA PRO A 63 13.21 6.04 -1.38
C PRO A 63 12.54 5.06 -2.35
N THR A 64 13.03 4.97 -3.59
CA THR A 64 12.56 4.02 -4.62
C THR A 64 12.92 2.57 -4.26
N GLU A 65 14.12 2.33 -3.73
CA GLU A 65 14.57 0.99 -3.30
C GLU A 65 13.80 0.47 -2.08
N ASP A 66 13.24 1.38 -1.26
CA ASP A 66 12.48 1.05 -0.06
C ASP A 66 11.06 1.64 -0.08
N MET A 67 10.43 1.57 -1.25
CA MET A 67 9.10 2.10 -1.51
C MET A 67 8.06 1.65 -0.46
N GLN A 68 8.14 0.39 -0.01
CA GLN A 68 7.19 -0.16 0.95
C GLN A 68 7.21 0.55 2.32
N MET A 69 8.37 1.04 2.78
CA MET A 69 8.46 1.77 4.05
C MET A 69 7.91 3.18 3.92
N TRP A 70 8.21 3.86 2.82
CA TRP A 70 7.69 5.20 2.53
C TRP A 70 6.17 5.21 2.29
N ILE A 71 5.61 4.20 1.61
CA ILE A 71 4.14 4.04 1.50
C ILE A 71 3.49 3.87 2.88
N LYS A 72 4.11 3.12 3.80
CA LYS A 72 3.60 2.96 5.17
C LYS A 72 3.68 4.25 5.96
N PHE A 73 4.77 5.01 5.79
CA PHE A 73 4.93 6.31 6.39
C PHE A 73 3.87 7.31 5.90
N ALA A 74 3.65 7.40 4.57
CA ALA A 74 2.56 8.20 4.01
C ALA A 74 1.19 7.78 4.58
N GLY A 75 0.96 6.47 4.72
CA GLY A 75 -0.23 5.94 5.38
C GLY A 75 -0.38 6.31 6.85
N LEU A 76 0.73 6.46 7.59
CA LEU A 76 0.75 6.94 8.97
C LEU A 76 0.46 8.44 9.04
N CYS A 77 1.14 9.24 8.21
CA CYS A 77 0.91 10.68 8.08
C CYS A 77 -0.56 10.98 7.79
N ARG A 78 -1.15 10.25 6.83
CA ARG A 78 -2.57 10.35 6.51
C ARG A 78 -3.47 10.06 7.71
N LYS A 79 -3.23 8.97 8.45
CA LYS A 79 -4.02 8.63 9.65
C LYS A 79 -3.86 9.63 10.80
N SER A 80 -2.73 10.33 10.86
CA SER A 80 -2.45 11.37 11.84
C SER A 80 -2.97 12.76 11.46
N GLY A 81 -3.63 12.90 10.29
CA GLY A 81 -4.13 14.18 9.78
C GLY A 81 -3.06 15.06 9.10
N ARG A 82 -1.81 14.62 9.00
CA ARG A 82 -0.72 15.34 8.33
C ARG A 82 -0.71 15.08 6.83
N LEU A 83 -1.78 15.49 6.14
CA LEU A 83 -2.02 15.18 4.72
C LEU A 83 -0.93 15.76 3.81
N ALA A 84 -0.51 17.01 4.02
CA ALA A 84 0.54 17.65 3.22
C ALA A 84 1.89 16.90 3.27
N VAL A 85 2.22 16.28 4.40
CA VAL A 85 3.45 15.47 4.52
C VAL A 85 3.27 14.15 3.76
N ALA A 86 2.10 13.51 3.87
CA ALA A 86 1.82 12.29 3.12
C ALA A 86 1.87 12.53 1.60
N GLU A 87 1.37 13.67 1.14
CA GLU A 87 1.38 14.08 -0.27
C GLU A 87 2.79 14.25 -0.80
N ARG A 88 3.63 15.02 -0.10
CA ARG A 88 5.04 15.20 -0.48
C ARG A 88 5.80 13.88 -0.53
N THR A 89 5.61 13.01 0.47
CA THR A 89 6.25 11.69 0.48
C THR A 89 5.83 10.85 -0.73
N LEU A 90 4.55 10.85 -1.12
CA LEU A 90 4.11 10.11 -2.30
C LEU A 90 4.62 10.76 -3.59
N ALA A 91 4.64 12.10 -3.66
CA ALA A 91 5.20 12.83 -4.79
C ALA A 91 6.70 12.58 -4.96
N GLU A 92 7.48 12.47 -3.88
CA GLU A 92 8.89 12.09 -3.91
C GLU A 92 9.09 10.67 -4.45
N LEU A 93 8.19 9.74 -4.12
CA LEU A 93 8.23 8.38 -4.66
C LEU A 93 7.86 8.31 -6.15
N ILE A 94 6.99 9.22 -6.62
CA ILE A 94 6.56 9.30 -8.04
C ILE A 94 7.60 10.06 -8.87
N GLY A 95 8.05 11.22 -8.39
CA GLY A 95 8.90 12.18 -9.11
C GLY A 95 10.39 11.83 -9.14
N ASN A 96 10.84 10.82 -8.40
CA ASN A 96 12.19 10.28 -8.55
C ASN A 96 12.31 9.25 -9.69
N ASP A 97 11.19 8.79 -10.26
CA ASP A 97 11.16 7.86 -11.41
C ASP A 97 11.05 8.61 -12.75
N SER A 98 10.72 9.91 -12.73
CA SER A 98 10.43 10.74 -13.91
C SER A 98 11.65 11.47 -14.49
N LEU A 99 12.87 10.98 -14.24
CA LEU A 99 14.07 11.45 -14.96
C LEU A 99 14.25 10.78 -16.32
N ASP A 100 13.37 9.84 -16.69
CA ASP A 100 13.32 9.24 -18.02
C ASP A 100 11.91 9.40 -18.62
N ASP A 101 11.85 9.94 -19.83
CA ASP A 101 10.69 10.50 -20.53
C ASP A 101 9.76 9.42 -21.11
N ALA A 102 9.32 8.47 -20.28
CA ALA A 102 8.49 7.34 -20.70
C ALA A 102 7.30 7.08 -19.75
N LEU A 103 6.17 7.72 -20.08
CA LEU A 103 4.79 7.35 -19.76
C LEU A 103 4.34 7.37 -18.27
N PRO A 104 3.21 8.03 -17.95
CA PRO A 104 2.49 7.90 -16.67
C PRO A 104 2.00 6.48 -16.32
N GLU A 105 2.26 5.47 -17.17
CA GLU A 105 1.83 4.08 -17.01
C GLU A 105 2.77 3.23 -16.14
N ALA A 106 3.95 3.74 -15.77
CA ALA A 106 4.97 2.98 -15.04
C ALA A 106 4.86 3.03 -13.51
N THR A 107 3.93 3.81 -12.93
CA THR A 107 3.86 3.94 -11.46
C THR A 107 3.47 2.62 -10.79
N PRO A 108 4.23 2.12 -9.81
CA PRO A 108 3.90 0.90 -9.08
C PRO A 108 2.49 0.96 -8.48
N PRO A 109 1.66 -0.10 -8.64
CA PRO A 109 0.25 -0.06 -8.26
C PRO A 109 0.04 0.16 -6.75
N GLN A 110 1.04 -0.15 -5.92
CA GLN A 110 0.99 0.13 -4.49
C GLN A 110 1.03 1.64 -4.17
N ILE A 111 1.74 2.43 -4.99
CA ILE A 111 1.80 3.91 -4.86
C ILE A 111 0.47 4.50 -5.31
N THR A 112 -0.06 4.08 -6.46
CA THR A 112 -1.35 4.55 -6.98
C THR A 112 -2.46 4.29 -5.96
N TYR A 113 -2.50 3.10 -5.37
CA TYR A 113 -3.45 2.84 -4.29
C TYR A 113 -3.23 3.74 -3.06
N ALA A 114 -1.98 4.08 -2.74
CA ALA A 114 -1.65 4.98 -1.63
C ALA A 114 -2.10 6.43 -1.89
N SER A 115 -1.90 6.95 -3.11
CA SER A 115 -2.34 8.28 -3.52
C SER A 115 -3.86 8.37 -3.55
N LEU A 116 -4.57 7.36 -4.06
CA LEU A 116 -6.03 7.30 -4.02
C LEU A 116 -6.57 7.40 -2.58
N LYS A 117 -5.98 6.67 -1.64
CA LYS A 117 -6.37 6.78 -0.21
C LYS A 117 -6.11 8.16 0.37
N LEU A 118 -5.08 8.86 -0.11
CA LEU A 118 -4.77 10.22 0.32
C LEU A 118 -5.80 11.21 -0.25
N MET A 119 -6.13 11.09 -1.53
CA MET A 119 -7.17 11.89 -2.21
C MET A 119 -8.54 11.75 -1.52
N TRP A 120 -8.90 10.52 -1.14
CA TRP A 120 -10.10 10.30 -0.32
C TRP A 120 -10.04 11.06 1.02
N ALA A 121 -8.87 11.10 1.66
CA ALA A 121 -8.68 11.76 2.94
C ALA A 121 -8.60 13.30 2.84
N SER A 122 -8.21 13.84 1.68
CA SER A 122 -8.20 15.29 1.43
C SER A 122 -9.58 15.87 1.12
N GLY A 123 -10.57 15.02 0.80
CA GLY A 123 -11.98 15.41 0.64
C GLY A 123 -12.54 15.19 -0.75
N ALA A 124 -11.70 14.93 -1.77
CA ALA A 124 -12.13 14.61 -3.14
C ALA A 124 -12.62 13.15 -3.24
N ARG A 125 -13.70 12.82 -2.50
CA ARG A 125 -14.17 11.45 -2.30
C ARG A 125 -14.76 10.82 -3.57
N GLU A 126 -15.59 11.55 -4.31
CA GLU A 126 -16.21 11.06 -5.55
C GLU A 126 -15.16 10.79 -6.62
N GLU A 127 -14.24 11.74 -6.83
CA GLU A 127 -13.13 11.59 -7.76
C GLU A 127 -12.22 10.41 -7.36
N ALA A 128 -11.87 10.30 -6.07
CA ALA A 128 -11.08 9.17 -5.58
C ALA A 128 -11.77 7.82 -5.83
N LEU A 129 -13.09 7.74 -5.68
CA LEU A 129 -13.85 6.53 -5.98
C LEU A 129 -13.88 6.22 -7.48
N GLY A 130 -14.07 7.24 -8.33
CA GLY A 130 -14.00 7.08 -9.78
C GLY A 130 -12.65 6.53 -10.22
N GLN A 131 -11.56 7.17 -9.80
CA GLN A 131 -10.21 6.71 -10.12
C GLN A 131 -9.89 5.32 -9.52
N LEU A 132 -10.48 4.97 -8.37
CA LEU A 132 -10.33 3.63 -7.80
C LEU A 132 -11.02 2.55 -8.64
N ARG A 133 -12.18 2.84 -9.23
CA ARG A 133 -12.87 1.93 -10.15
C ARG A 133 -12.02 1.69 -11.40
N ASP A 134 -11.55 2.75 -12.04
CA ASP A 134 -10.68 2.66 -13.22
C ASP A 134 -9.36 1.93 -12.91
N PHE A 135 -8.83 2.13 -11.70
CA PHE A 135 -7.65 1.41 -11.22
C PHE A 135 -7.91 -0.08 -11.02
N ASN A 136 -9.07 -0.44 -10.46
CA ASN A 136 -9.48 -1.84 -10.27
C ASN A 136 -9.67 -2.57 -11.59
N GLU A 137 -10.30 -1.94 -12.58
CA GLU A 137 -10.49 -2.53 -13.92
C GLU A 137 -9.15 -2.80 -14.61
N ARG A 138 -8.22 -1.84 -14.53
CA ARG A 138 -6.85 -2.03 -15.04
C ARG A 138 -6.12 -3.15 -14.33
N LEU A 139 -6.17 -3.18 -12.99
CA LEU A 139 -5.54 -4.26 -12.21
C LEU A 139 -6.17 -5.64 -12.49
N THR A 140 -7.49 -5.72 -12.63
CA THR A 140 -8.18 -6.96 -13.02
C THR A 140 -7.70 -7.44 -14.38
N THR A 141 -7.54 -6.54 -15.35
CA THR A 141 -7.01 -6.86 -16.68
C THR A 141 -5.58 -7.39 -16.59
N LEU A 142 -4.71 -6.73 -15.82
CA LEU A 142 -3.32 -7.17 -15.62
C LEU A 142 -3.23 -8.55 -14.95
N VAL A 143 -4.03 -8.80 -13.92
CA VAL A 143 -4.08 -10.10 -13.22
C VAL A 143 -4.61 -11.21 -14.15
N SER A 144 -5.53 -10.88 -15.05
CA SER A 144 -6.16 -11.85 -15.96
C SER A 144 -5.27 -12.18 -17.17
N GLN A 145 -4.43 -11.23 -17.59
CA GLN A 145 -3.46 -11.40 -18.69
C GLN A 145 -2.14 -12.05 -18.25
N ALA A 146 -1.92 -12.23 -16.95
CA ALA A 146 -0.73 -12.91 -16.45
C ALA A 146 -0.67 -14.34 -17.05
N PRO A 147 0.45 -14.72 -17.70
CA PRO A 147 0.57 -16.02 -18.35
C PRO A 147 0.35 -17.11 -17.31
N SER A 148 -0.72 -17.87 -17.51
CA SER A 148 -0.98 -19.10 -16.76
C SER A 148 -0.03 -20.16 -17.29
N ASP A 149 1.24 -20.12 -16.86
CA ASP A 149 2.23 -21.13 -17.22
C ASP A 149 1.71 -22.50 -16.75
N ASN A 150 1.24 -23.28 -17.73
CA ASN A 150 0.93 -24.70 -17.72
C ASN A 150 0.13 -25.24 -16.52
N ALA A 151 -1.08 -25.71 -16.84
CA ALA A 151 -2.11 -26.28 -15.97
C ALA A 151 -1.71 -27.50 -15.09
N GLN A 152 -0.41 -27.79 -14.91
CA GLN A 152 0.11 -28.88 -14.08
C GLN A 152 1.07 -28.43 -12.96
N HIS A 153 1.42 -27.14 -12.87
CA HIS A 153 2.09 -26.59 -11.68
C HIS A 153 1.55 -25.21 -11.35
N ARG A 154 0.47 -25.16 -10.54
CA ARG A 154 -0.13 -23.93 -10.00
C ARG A 154 0.78 -23.31 -8.93
N GLN A 155 1.99 -22.90 -9.29
CA GLN A 155 2.77 -21.98 -8.48
C GLN A 155 2.56 -20.59 -9.06
N GLU A 156 1.63 -19.84 -8.47
CA GLU A 156 1.45 -18.43 -8.80
C GLU A 156 2.78 -17.71 -8.56
N THR A 157 3.22 -16.89 -9.52
CA THR A 157 4.42 -16.08 -9.30
C THR A 157 4.14 -15.12 -8.13
N PRO A 158 5.13 -14.88 -7.25
CA PRO A 158 4.93 -14.07 -6.04
C PRO A 158 4.47 -12.64 -6.36
N ASP A 159 4.75 -12.14 -7.56
CA ASP A 159 4.31 -10.83 -8.04
C ASP A 159 2.80 -10.81 -8.36
N VAL A 160 2.30 -11.82 -9.08
CA VAL A 160 0.86 -11.95 -9.39
C VAL A 160 0.03 -12.16 -8.12
N ALA A 161 0.51 -12.97 -7.18
CA ALA A 161 -0.12 -13.12 -5.87
C ALA A 161 -0.19 -11.78 -5.12
N GLY A 162 0.91 -11.00 -5.14
CA GLY A 162 0.95 -9.66 -4.57
C GLY A 162 -0.06 -8.70 -5.19
N LEU A 163 -0.24 -8.74 -6.52
CA LEU A 163 -1.24 -7.96 -7.25
C LEU A 163 -2.67 -8.39 -6.90
N ARG A 164 -2.94 -9.69 -6.75
CA ARG A 164 -4.27 -10.20 -6.33
C ARG A 164 -4.65 -9.74 -4.93
N HIS A 165 -3.71 -9.83 -3.98
CA HIS A 165 -3.92 -9.28 -2.64
C HIS A 165 -4.13 -7.77 -2.65
N LEU A 166 -3.42 -7.03 -3.49
CA LEU A 166 -3.65 -5.59 -3.65
C LEU A 166 -5.05 -5.32 -4.21
N LEU A 167 -5.46 -6.05 -5.25
CA LEU A 167 -6.75 -5.93 -5.90
C LEU A 167 -7.90 -6.22 -4.93
N SER A 168 -7.80 -7.29 -4.13
CA SER A 168 -8.77 -7.56 -3.06
C SER A 168 -8.92 -6.38 -2.09
N ARG A 169 -7.79 -5.78 -1.68
CA ARG A 169 -7.80 -4.60 -0.79
C ARG A 169 -8.38 -3.34 -1.46
N CYS A 170 -8.28 -3.24 -2.78
CA CYS A 170 -8.86 -2.14 -3.54
C CYS A 170 -10.38 -2.31 -3.66
N TYR A 171 -10.87 -3.51 -3.95
CA TYR A 171 -12.31 -3.82 -3.92
C TYR A 171 -12.94 -3.66 -2.53
N LEU A 172 -12.25 -4.09 -1.47
CA LEU A 172 -12.66 -3.78 -0.08
C LEU A 172 -12.79 -2.28 0.17
N LYS A 173 -11.86 -1.48 -0.39
CA LYS A 173 -11.92 -0.03 -0.25
C LYS A 173 -13.04 0.57 -1.07
N GLN A 174 -13.27 0.07 -2.28
CA GLN A 174 -14.34 0.51 -3.16
C GLN A 174 -15.70 0.34 -2.47
N GLY A 175 -16.03 -0.86 -1.96
CA GLY A 175 -17.29 -1.09 -1.24
C GLY A 175 -17.45 -0.16 -0.04
N ALA A 176 -16.39 0.00 0.76
CA ALA A 176 -16.42 0.89 1.93
C ALA A 176 -16.58 2.37 1.57
N TRP A 177 -16.05 2.80 0.41
CA TRP A 177 -16.16 4.17 -0.08
C TRP A 177 -17.53 4.44 -0.73
N GLN A 178 -18.07 3.47 -1.46
CA GLN A 178 -19.43 3.51 -1.98
C GLN A 178 -20.44 3.67 -0.85
N MET A 179 -20.34 2.84 0.20
CA MET A 179 -21.17 2.97 1.40
C MET A 179 -21.01 4.33 2.08
N ALA A 180 -19.79 4.87 2.15
CA ALA A 180 -19.53 6.14 2.85
C ALA A 180 -19.97 7.39 2.06
N LEU A 181 -20.30 7.25 0.78
CA LEU A 181 -20.81 8.33 -0.07
C LEU A 181 -22.33 8.31 -0.21
N GLN A 182 -22.97 7.21 0.17
CA GLN A 182 -24.41 7.07 0.04
C GLN A 182 -25.09 7.37 1.36
N ASP A 183 -26.02 8.32 1.32
CA ASP A 183 -26.87 8.67 2.45
C ASP A 183 -28.10 7.73 2.56
N GLU A 184 -28.52 7.11 1.45
CA GLU A 184 -29.67 6.20 1.39
C GLU A 184 -29.34 4.88 0.69
N TRP A 185 -29.88 3.78 1.21
CA TRP A 185 -29.70 2.42 0.70
C TRP A 185 -30.69 2.16 -0.45
N ASN A 186 -30.20 2.22 -1.69
CA ASN A 186 -30.99 1.86 -2.88
C ASN A 186 -30.64 0.43 -3.34
N GLU A 187 -31.60 -0.31 -3.91
CA GLU A 187 -31.38 -1.71 -4.34
C GLU A 187 -30.21 -1.86 -5.34
N ASP A 188 -30.06 -0.91 -6.27
CA ASP A 188 -28.96 -0.89 -7.24
C ASP A 188 -27.62 -0.65 -6.56
N THR A 189 -27.58 0.23 -5.56
CA THR A 189 -26.34 0.59 -4.89
C THR A 189 -25.85 -0.48 -3.92
N ILE A 190 -26.80 -1.15 -3.26
CA ILE A 190 -26.56 -2.36 -2.47
C ILE A 190 -25.89 -3.42 -3.32
N SER A 191 -26.42 -3.67 -4.51
CA SER A 191 -25.90 -4.69 -5.42
C SER A 191 -24.45 -4.40 -5.81
N ASP A 192 -24.11 -3.14 -6.08
CA ASP A 192 -22.75 -2.70 -6.39
C ASP A 192 -21.76 -2.84 -5.22
N VAL A 193 -22.21 -2.51 -4.01
CA VAL A 193 -21.40 -2.65 -2.78
C VAL A 193 -21.14 -4.13 -2.49
N LEU A 194 -22.19 -4.96 -2.54
CA LEU A 194 -22.08 -6.41 -2.34
C LEU A 194 -21.17 -7.06 -3.38
N ARG A 195 -21.30 -6.65 -4.65
CA ARG A 195 -20.41 -7.09 -5.73
C ARG A 195 -18.96 -6.73 -5.44
N SER A 196 -18.70 -5.52 -4.96
CA SER A 196 -17.35 -5.07 -4.59
C SER A 196 -16.77 -5.93 -3.47
N TYR A 197 -17.53 -6.22 -2.41
CA TYR A 197 -17.04 -7.09 -1.34
C TYR A 197 -16.88 -8.56 -1.75
N PHE A 198 -17.78 -9.07 -2.62
CA PHE A 198 -17.65 -10.41 -3.18
C PHE A 198 -16.40 -10.55 -4.04
N LEU A 199 -16.10 -9.57 -4.89
CA LEU A 199 -14.85 -9.57 -5.66
C LEU A 199 -13.63 -9.56 -4.73
N ALA A 200 -13.71 -8.84 -3.60
CA ALA A 200 -12.62 -8.86 -2.64
C ALA A 200 -12.37 -10.24 -2.01
N THR A 201 -13.42 -11.03 -1.72
CA THR A 201 -13.26 -12.41 -1.21
C THR A 201 -12.76 -13.35 -2.30
N HIS A 202 -13.14 -13.12 -3.56
CA HIS A 202 -12.68 -13.91 -4.70
C HIS A 202 -11.18 -13.72 -4.98
N TYR A 203 -10.66 -12.48 -4.88
CA TYR A 203 -9.25 -12.20 -5.12
C TYR A 203 -8.33 -12.54 -3.94
N ASP A 204 -8.87 -12.64 -2.71
CA ASP A 204 -8.13 -13.04 -1.51
C ASP A 204 -9.03 -13.88 -0.59
N SER A 205 -8.95 -15.20 -0.75
CA SER A 205 -9.78 -16.16 -0.02
C SER A 205 -9.47 -16.21 1.48
N ASP A 206 -8.26 -15.85 1.89
CA ASP A 206 -7.81 -15.97 3.28
C ASP A 206 -8.04 -14.67 4.08
N SER A 207 -8.50 -13.62 3.42
CA SER A 207 -8.74 -12.32 4.04
C SER A 207 -10.00 -12.33 4.90
N TYR A 208 -9.82 -12.49 6.22
CA TYR A 208 -10.89 -12.31 7.22
C TYR A 208 -11.67 -11.00 7.02
N LYS A 209 -10.98 -9.91 6.68
CA LYS A 209 -11.62 -8.60 6.49
C LYS A 209 -12.56 -8.58 5.29
N ALA A 210 -12.20 -9.25 4.20
CA ALA A 210 -13.05 -9.37 3.02
C ALA A 210 -14.32 -10.14 3.36
N TRP A 211 -14.16 -11.31 3.97
CA TRP A 211 -15.29 -12.15 4.40
C TRP A 211 -16.20 -11.45 5.40
N HIS A 212 -15.63 -10.81 6.41
CA HIS A 212 -16.40 -10.09 7.42
C HIS A 212 -17.20 -8.91 6.82
N SER A 213 -16.58 -8.12 5.94
CA SER A 213 -17.25 -6.98 5.29
C SER A 213 -18.37 -7.47 4.37
N TRP A 214 -18.14 -8.55 3.62
CA TRP A 214 -19.15 -9.17 2.77
C TRP A 214 -20.30 -9.74 3.61
N SER A 215 -20.02 -10.52 4.65
CA SER A 215 -21.06 -11.11 5.49
C SER A 215 -21.91 -10.06 6.21
N LEU A 216 -21.27 -9.01 6.73
CA LEU A 216 -21.97 -7.94 7.44
C LEU A 216 -22.90 -7.19 6.49
N SER A 217 -22.41 -6.84 5.29
CA SER A 217 -23.22 -6.15 4.30
C SER A 217 -24.40 -6.99 3.81
N ASN A 218 -24.22 -8.31 3.63
CA ASN A 218 -25.35 -9.20 3.30
C ASN A 218 -26.39 -9.26 4.42
N PHE A 219 -25.94 -9.26 5.69
CA PHE A 219 -26.84 -9.24 6.83
C PHE A 219 -27.64 -7.93 6.91
N GLU A 220 -26.99 -6.78 6.72
CA GLU A 220 -27.62 -5.46 6.75
C GLU A 220 -28.67 -5.27 5.64
N VAL A 221 -28.56 -5.99 4.53
CA VAL A 221 -29.53 -5.95 3.41
C VAL A 221 -30.77 -6.80 3.68
N ILE A 222 -30.63 -7.86 4.48
CA ILE A 222 -31.72 -8.80 4.79
C ILE A 222 -32.50 -8.36 6.04
N SER A 223 -31.85 -7.65 6.97
CA SER A 223 -32.42 -7.16 8.24
C SER A 223 -33.28 -5.92 8.08
#